data_AF-A0A0E3V888-F1
#
_entry.id   AF-A0A0E3V888-F1
#
_cell.length_a   1.000
_cell.length_b   1.000
_cell.length_c   1.000
_cell.angle_alpha   90.00
_cell.angle_beta   90.00
_cell.angle_gamma   90.00
#
_symmetry.space_group_name_H-M   'P 1'
#
loop_
_entity.id
_entity.type
_entity.pdbx_description
1 polymer ?
#
loop_
_entity_poly.entity_id
_entity_poly.type
_entity_poly.pdbx_seq_one_letter_code
_entity_poly.pdbx_strand_id
1 'polypeptide(L)'
;MKSLLTLLLAGSLFMMATGAKAQTASADSVKAYTGSYTFASGSPIQKYVITTEKGDLFGEADSYGKNKLVKQAKADTYQSTSSYGSIITFVRDAATKAVTSLTMAIQGTELTAKKDNP
;
A
#
# COMPACT_ATOMS: atom_id res chain seq x y z
N MET A 1 60.48 34.71 24.69
CA MET A 1 60.20 34.24 23.30
C MET A 1 60.25 32.72 23.34
N LYS A 2 59.24 31.91 23.05
CA LYS A 2 57.88 32.07 22.53
C LYS A 2 57.04 30.92 23.11
N SER A 3 55.78 31.26 23.38
CA SER A 3 54.71 30.43 23.90
C SER A 3 54.26 29.32 22.93
N LEU A 4 53.67 28.26 23.50
CA LEU A 4 52.59 27.40 23.01
C LEU A 4 52.38 27.28 21.48
N LEU A 5 52.31 26.04 20.97
CA LEU A 5 51.03 25.55 20.42
C LEU A 5 50.98 24.02 20.27
N THR A 6 49.93 23.49 20.87
CA THR A 6 49.33 22.15 20.87
C THR A 6 49.01 21.64 19.46
N LEU A 7 49.18 20.32 19.21
CA LEU A 7 48.15 19.54 18.51
C LEU A 7 48.31 18.03 18.77
N LEU A 8 47.62 17.53 19.81
CA LEU A 8 47.16 16.14 19.86
C LEU A 8 46.10 15.99 18.75
N LEU A 9 46.28 15.04 17.85
CA LEU A 9 45.19 14.52 17.04
C LEU A 9 45.03 13.03 17.35
N ALA A 10 44.24 12.76 18.39
CA ALA A 10 43.67 11.46 18.66
C ALA A 10 42.64 11.16 17.55
N GLY A 11 43.03 10.33 16.59
CA GLY A 11 42.12 9.79 15.58
C GLY A 11 41.24 8.70 16.18
N SER A 12 40.21 9.08 16.93
CA SER A 12 39.11 8.19 17.31
C SER A 12 38.24 7.90 16.08
N LEU A 13 38.54 6.82 15.34
CA LEU A 13 37.60 6.27 14.37
C LEU A 13 36.59 5.37 15.10
N PHE A 14 35.57 6.00 15.66
CA PHE A 14 34.37 5.31 16.11
C PHE A 14 33.59 4.92 14.85
N MET A 15 33.79 3.70 14.35
CA MET A 15 32.92 3.11 13.33
C MET A 15 31.56 2.84 13.98
N MET A 16 30.66 3.83 13.93
CA MET A 16 29.25 3.57 14.12
C MET A 16 28.79 2.73 12.93
N ALA A 17 28.78 1.41 13.12
CA ALA A 17 27.98 0.52 12.30
C ALA A 17 26.52 0.96 12.49
N THR A 18 26.04 1.81 11.60
CA THR A 18 24.61 1.97 11.40
C THR A 18 24.13 0.60 10.92
N GLY A 19 23.66 -0.19 11.87
CA GLY A 19 22.81 -1.34 11.56
C GLY A 19 21.64 -0.76 10.79
N ALA A 20 21.74 -0.80 9.46
CA ALA A 20 20.60 -0.66 8.59
C ALA A 20 19.64 -1.74 9.07
N LYS A 21 18.63 -1.34 9.85
CA LYS A 21 17.43 -2.13 9.97
C LYS A 21 16.92 -2.20 8.54
N ALA A 22 17.31 -3.26 7.83
CA ALA A 22 16.58 -3.76 6.70
C ALA A 22 15.17 -3.92 7.25
N GLN A 23 14.37 -2.89 7.03
CA GLN A 23 12.95 -2.91 7.27
C GLN A 23 12.51 -4.06 6.39
N THR A 24 12.29 -5.21 7.01
CA THR A 24 11.48 -6.27 6.43
C THR A 24 10.13 -5.61 6.24
N ALA A 25 9.96 -4.92 5.12
CA ALA A 25 8.67 -4.76 4.52
C ALA A 25 8.15 -6.19 4.50
N SER A 26 7.22 -6.47 5.41
CA SER A 26 6.44 -7.70 5.34
C SER A 26 6.08 -7.81 3.87
N ALA A 27 6.57 -8.85 3.20
CA ALA A 27 6.22 -9.10 1.82
C ALA A 27 4.75 -9.49 1.86
N ASP A 28 3.88 -8.49 1.97
CA ASP A 28 2.44 -8.62 1.89
C ASP A 28 2.20 -9.20 0.51
N SER A 29 2.00 -10.52 0.51
CA SER A 29 1.65 -11.25 -0.68
C SER A 29 0.43 -10.56 -1.27
N VAL A 30 0.45 -10.31 -2.58
CA VAL A 30 -0.70 -9.73 -3.31
C VAL A 30 -2.01 -10.48 -3.03
N LYS A 31 -1.92 -11.73 -2.56
CA LYS A 31 -3.03 -12.53 -2.05
C LYS A 31 -3.80 -11.89 -0.89
N ALA A 32 -3.16 -11.10 -0.03
CA ALA A 32 -3.82 -10.42 1.10
C ALA A 32 -4.97 -9.50 0.65
N TYR A 33 -4.84 -8.92 -0.56
CA TYR A 33 -5.84 -8.04 -1.15
C TYR A 33 -6.93 -8.79 -1.92
N THR A 34 -6.74 -10.08 -2.21
CA THR A 34 -7.74 -10.85 -2.97
C THR A 34 -8.99 -11.09 -2.15
N GLY A 35 -10.14 -11.10 -2.83
CA GLY A 35 -11.44 -11.27 -2.21
C GLY A 35 -12.52 -10.46 -2.88
N SER A 36 -13.74 -10.60 -2.36
CA SER A 36 -14.86 -9.74 -2.71
C SER A 36 -14.97 -8.60 -1.71
N TYR A 37 -15.37 -7.43 -2.19
CA TYR A 37 -15.59 -6.25 -1.39
C TYR A 37 -16.98 -5.70 -1.70
N THR A 38 -17.79 -5.49 -0.67
CA THR A 38 -19.17 -5.00 -0.79
C THR A 38 -19.24 -3.55 -0.37
N PHE A 39 -19.76 -2.69 -1.26
CA PHE A 39 -20.00 -1.28 -0.97
C PHE A 39 -21.24 -1.08 -0.10
N ALA A 40 -21.33 0.08 0.55
CA ALA A 40 -22.52 0.46 1.30
C ALA A 40 -23.75 0.54 0.40
N SER A 41 -24.93 0.24 0.97
CA SER A 41 -26.21 0.36 0.25
C SER A 41 -26.40 1.75 -0.33
N GLY A 42 -26.85 1.82 -1.59
CA GLY A 42 -27.04 3.07 -2.33
C GLY A 42 -25.80 3.58 -3.07
N SER A 43 -24.68 2.86 -2.99
CA SER A 43 -23.51 3.10 -3.84
C SER A 43 -23.85 2.88 -5.32
N PRO A 44 -23.23 3.63 -6.26
CA PRO A 44 -23.41 3.41 -7.70
C PRO A 44 -22.85 2.06 -8.18
N ILE A 45 -22.02 1.41 -7.37
CA ILE A 45 -21.48 0.07 -7.55
C ILE A 45 -21.69 -0.73 -6.25
N GLN A 46 -22.01 -2.00 -6.37
CA GLN A 46 -22.34 -2.86 -5.25
C GLN A 46 -21.17 -3.75 -4.85
N LYS A 47 -20.42 -4.27 -5.82
CA LYS A 47 -19.33 -5.22 -5.56
C LYS A 47 -18.05 -4.85 -6.31
N TYR A 48 -16.91 -5.06 -5.64
CA TYR A 48 -15.58 -5.04 -6.24
C TYR A 48 -14.87 -6.36 -5.95
N VAL A 49 -14.43 -7.06 -6.99
CA VAL A 49 -13.70 -8.33 -6.84
C VAL A 49 -12.24 -8.10 -7.18
N ILE A 50 -11.36 -8.48 -6.25
CA ILE A 50 -9.91 -8.46 -6.44
C ILE A 50 -9.42 -9.88 -6.70
N THR A 51 -8.77 -10.06 -7.84
CA THR A 51 -8.13 -11.33 -8.24
C THR A 51 -6.64 -11.13 -8.48
N THR A 52 -5.91 -12.24 -8.55
CA THR A 52 -4.49 -12.24 -8.95
C THR A 52 -4.30 -13.08 -10.20
N GLU A 53 -3.57 -12.54 -11.17
CA GLU A 53 -3.19 -13.26 -12.39
C GLU A 53 -1.71 -13.01 -12.67
N LYS A 54 -0.91 -14.08 -12.77
CA LYS A 54 0.54 -13.99 -13.03
C LYS A 54 1.29 -13.04 -12.07
N GLY A 55 0.81 -12.90 -10.85
CA GLY A 55 1.39 -12.03 -9.81
C GLY A 55 0.89 -10.58 -9.82
N ASP A 56 0.10 -10.18 -10.82
CA ASP A 56 -0.54 -8.88 -10.88
C ASP A 56 -1.93 -8.90 -10.23
N LEU A 57 -2.35 -7.77 -9.66
CA LEU A 57 -3.72 -7.59 -9.18
C LEU A 57 -4.64 -7.12 -10.29
N PHE A 58 -5.87 -7.63 -10.27
CA PHE A 58 -6.96 -7.19 -11.12
C PHE A 58 -8.18 -6.87 -10.29
N GLY A 59 -8.85 -5.78 -10.62
CA GLY A 59 -10.09 -5.33 -9.98
C GLY A 59 -11.24 -5.30 -10.96
N GLU A 60 -12.39 -5.82 -10.55
CA GLU A 60 -13.61 -5.89 -11.34
C GLU A 60 -14.77 -5.31 -10.53
N ALA A 61 -15.37 -4.22 -11.03
CA ALA A 61 -16.55 -3.59 -10.44
C ALA A 61 -17.79 -4.02 -11.22
N ASP A 62 -18.72 -4.73 -10.57
CA ASP A 62 -19.98 -5.21 -11.15
C ASP A 62 -19.91 -5.53 -12.67
N SER A 63 -20.51 -4.69 -13.52
CA SER A 63 -20.58 -4.83 -14.98
C SER A 63 -19.53 -3.99 -15.75
N TYR A 64 -18.62 -3.31 -15.06
CA TYR A 64 -17.59 -2.43 -15.65
C TYR A 64 -16.31 -3.17 -16.07
N GLY A 65 -16.29 -4.49 -15.91
CA GLY A 65 -15.23 -5.36 -16.37
C GLY A 65 -13.97 -5.33 -15.52
N LYS A 66 -13.05 -6.22 -15.87
CA LYS A 66 -11.82 -6.50 -15.13
C LYS A 66 -10.64 -5.69 -15.67
N ASN A 67 -9.96 -4.98 -14.78
CA ASN A 67 -8.85 -4.09 -15.12
C ASN A 67 -7.63 -4.38 -14.24
N LYS A 68 -6.43 -4.17 -14.78
CA LYS A 68 -5.19 -4.33 -14.01
C LYS A 68 -5.10 -3.22 -12.96
N LEU A 69 -4.56 -3.55 -11.79
CA LEU A 69 -4.29 -2.62 -10.71
C LEU A 69 -2.79 -2.38 -10.61
N VAL A 70 -2.35 -1.16 -10.93
CA VAL A 70 -0.95 -0.75 -10.92
C VAL A 70 -0.59 -0.20 -9.56
N LYS A 71 0.39 -0.82 -8.89
CA LYS A 71 0.86 -0.40 -7.57
C LYS A 71 1.37 1.04 -7.59
N GLN A 72 1.00 1.80 -6.56
CA GLN A 72 1.43 3.19 -6.37
C GLN A 72 2.51 3.29 -5.30
N ALA A 73 3.14 4.47 -5.20
CA ALA A 73 4.17 4.75 -4.20
C ALA A 73 3.63 4.68 -2.76
N LYS A 74 2.36 5.08 -2.55
CA LYS A 74 1.68 4.97 -1.27
C LYS A 74 1.39 3.49 -0.97
N ALA A 75 1.68 3.09 0.27
CA ALA A 75 1.40 1.73 0.73
C ALA A 75 -0.08 1.37 0.56
N ASP A 76 -0.34 0.12 0.19
CA ASP A 76 -1.69 -0.41 0.00
C ASP A 76 -2.54 0.37 -1.02
N THR A 77 -1.90 1.12 -1.92
CA THR A 77 -2.58 1.92 -2.95
C THR A 77 -2.26 1.42 -4.35
N TYR A 78 -3.31 1.30 -5.17
CA TYR A 78 -3.23 0.87 -6.56
C TYR A 78 -4.10 1.75 -7.44
N GLN A 79 -3.73 1.91 -8.70
CA GLN A 79 -4.53 2.60 -9.72
C GLN A 79 -5.08 1.60 -10.73
N SER A 80 -6.37 1.66 -10.98
CA SER A 80 -7.03 0.88 -12.04
C SER A 80 -6.63 1.39 -13.42
N THR A 81 -6.36 0.47 -14.35
CA THR A 81 -6.16 0.78 -15.77
C THR A 81 -7.46 1.02 -16.54
N SER A 82 -8.61 1.03 -15.86
CA SER A 82 -9.89 1.41 -16.49
C SER A 82 -9.86 2.86 -16.97
N SER A 83 -10.80 3.22 -17.86
CA SER A 83 -10.97 4.61 -18.34
C SER A 83 -11.25 5.62 -17.22
N TYR A 84 -11.76 5.15 -16.08
CA TYR A 84 -12.02 5.97 -14.89
C TYR A 84 -10.75 6.27 -14.07
N GLY A 85 -9.67 5.49 -14.26
CA GLY A 85 -8.39 5.69 -13.58
C GLY A 85 -8.46 5.61 -12.05
N SER A 86 -9.42 4.85 -11.51
CA SER A 86 -9.77 4.81 -10.09
C SER A 86 -8.56 4.53 -9.18
N ILE A 87 -8.47 5.24 -8.05
CA ILE A 87 -7.46 4.97 -7.03
C ILE A 87 -8.07 4.11 -5.93
N ILE A 88 -7.51 2.92 -5.73
CA ILE A 88 -7.94 1.93 -4.73
C ILE A 88 -6.94 1.96 -3.58
N THR A 89 -7.40 2.26 -2.37
CA THR A 89 -6.59 2.21 -1.15
C THR A 89 -7.15 1.16 -0.22
N PHE A 90 -6.40 0.09 0.02
CA PHE A 90 -6.77 -0.94 0.98
C PHE A 90 -6.53 -0.44 2.40
N VAL A 91 -7.44 -0.80 3.30
CA VAL A 91 -7.38 -0.45 4.72
C VAL A 91 -7.15 -1.74 5.49
N ARG A 92 -6.21 -1.67 6.42
CA ARG A 92 -5.87 -2.78 7.31
C ARG A 92 -6.39 -2.53 8.70
N ASP A 93 -6.82 -3.61 9.33
CA ASP A 93 -7.08 -3.63 10.75
C ASP A 93 -5.79 -3.31 11.53
N ALA A 94 -5.90 -2.45 12.55
CA ALA A 94 -4.75 -1.93 13.26
C ALA A 94 -4.04 -3.00 14.10
N ALA A 95 -4.78 -3.97 14.64
CA ALA A 95 -4.27 -5.00 15.54
C ALA A 95 -3.71 -6.20 14.77
N THR A 96 -4.49 -6.73 13.82
CA THR A 96 -4.20 -7.97 13.09
C THR A 96 -3.43 -7.74 11.79
N LYS A 97 -3.41 -6.49 11.28
CA LYS A 97 -2.84 -6.11 9.97
C LYS A 97 -3.55 -6.76 8.77
N ALA A 98 -4.67 -7.44 8.99
CA ALA A 98 -5.50 -8.01 7.93
C ALA A 98 -6.16 -6.90 7.12
N VAL A 99 -6.31 -7.10 5.80
CA VAL A 99 -7.04 -6.17 4.92
C VAL A 99 -8.54 -6.35 5.15
N THR A 100 -9.24 -5.32 5.62
CA THR A 100 -10.65 -5.40 6.00
C THR A 100 -11.58 -4.57 5.14
N SER A 101 -11.05 -3.58 4.42
CA SER A 101 -11.84 -2.75 3.51
C SER A 101 -10.96 -2.12 2.43
N LEU A 102 -11.59 -1.41 1.50
CA LEU A 102 -10.94 -0.50 0.58
C LEU A 102 -11.74 0.80 0.46
N THR A 103 -11.03 1.87 0.13
CA THR A 103 -11.62 3.07 -0.45
C THR A 103 -11.31 3.13 -1.95
N MET A 104 -12.24 3.66 -2.72
CA MET A 104 -12.16 3.81 -4.16
C MET A 104 -12.48 5.25 -4.53
N ALA A 105 -11.47 5.98 -5.00
CA ALA A 105 -11.65 7.33 -5.51
C ALA A 105 -11.87 7.29 -7.03
N ILE A 106 -13.02 7.79 -7.48
CA ILE A 106 -13.44 7.85 -8.90
C ILE A 106 -14.03 9.22 -9.18
N GLN A 107 -13.44 9.96 -10.13
CA GLN A 107 -13.97 11.23 -10.63
C GLN A 107 -14.39 12.22 -9.52
N GLY A 108 -13.59 12.32 -8.45
CA GLY A 108 -13.86 13.23 -7.33
C GLY A 108 -14.83 12.70 -6.26
N THR A 109 -15.34 11.48 -6.42
CA THR A 109 -16.13 10.78 -5.39
C THR A 109 -15.30 9.68 -4.74
N GLU A 110 -15.45 9.51 -3.43
CA GLU A 110 -14.86 8.38 -2.69
C GLU A 110 -15.96 7.40 -2.26
N LEU A 111 -15.77 6.13 -2.57
CA LEU A 111 -16.64 5.04 -2.20
C LEU A 111 -15.89 4.09 -1.26
N THR A 112 -16.59 3.53 -0.26
CA THR A 112 -16.00 2.58 0.68
C THR A 112 -16.65 1.21 0.55
N ALA A 113 -15.83 0.16 0.48
CA ALA A 113 -16.29 -1.22 0.47
C ALA A 113 -15.62 -2.05 1.56
N LYS A 114 -16.38 -2.92 2.22
CA LYS A 114 -15.88 -3.87 3.22
C LYS A 114 -15.51 -5.17 2.54
N LYS A 115 -14.41 -5.80 2.96
CA LYS A 115 -14.05 -7.12 2.49
C LYS A 115 -15.04 -8.14 3.03
N ASP A 116 -15.52 -9.02 2.16
CA ASP A 116 -16.41 -10.11 2.53
C ASP A 116 -15.57 -11.21 3.20
N ASN A 117 -15.98 -11.64 4.40
CA ASN A 117 -15.31 -12.66 5.21
C ASN A 117 -13.79 -12.41 5.39
N PRO A 118 -13.40 -11.29 6.03
CA PRO A 118 -12.00 -10.85 6.16
C PRO A 118 -11.12 -11.72 7.05
#